data_AF-A0A1W5D780-F1
#
_entry.id   AF-A0A1W5D780-F1
#
_cell.length_a   1.000
_cell.length_b   1.000
_cell.length_c   1.000
_cell.angle_alpha   90.00
_cell.angle_beta   90.00
_cell.angle_gamma   90.00
#
_symmetry.space_group_name_H-M   'P 1'
#
loop_
_entity.id
_entity.type
_entity.pdbx_description
1 polymer ?
#
loop_
_entity_poly.entity_id
_entity_poly.type
_entity_poly.pdbx_seq_one_letter_code
_entity_poly.pdbx_strand_id
1 'polypeptide(L)'
;MVTYLFALTDVDAALNDPTWFPFIWVFRQAVSTGGVNALTIMTLILVVASNISFNASTSRQTFAFARDHGLFFNDWISTLPSTPSYLSKWSP
;
A
#
# COMPACT_ATOMS: atom_id res chain seq x y z
N MET A 1 -3.21 -3.06 -15.20
CA MET A 1 -4.64 -2.73 -15.42
C MET A 1 -5.15 -3.14 -16.79
N VAL A 2 -4.42 -2.91 -17.89
CA VAL A 2 -4.86 -3.32 -19.24
C VAL A 2 -5.17 -4.82 -19.34
N THR A 3 -4.31 -5.69 -18.79
CA THR A 3 -4.51 -7.15 -18.80
C THR A 3 -5.76 -7.61 -18.04
N TYR A 4 -6.13 -6.89 -16.98
CA TYR A 4 -7.32 -7.19 -16.19
C TYR A 4 -8.61 -6.91 -16.98
N LEU A 5 -8.63 -5.85 -17.79
CA LEU A 5 -9.78 -5.52 -18.63
C LEU A 5 -10.08 -6.59 -19.69
N PHE A 6 -9.06 -7.28 -20.21
CA PHE A 6 -9.25 -8.40 -21.13
C PHE A 6 -9.78 -9.68 -20.44
N ALA A 7 -9.62 -9.80 -19.12
CA ALA A 7 -10.14 -10.92 -18.33
C ALA A 7 -11.57 -10.68 -17.82
N LEU A 8 -12.06 -9.43 -17.86
CA LEU A 8 -13.43 -9.08 -17.51
C LEU A 8 -14.37 -9.47 -18.65
N THR A 9 -15.22 -10.46 -18.42
CA THR A 9 -16.18 -10.95 -19.41
C THR A 9 -17.52 -10.21 -19.38
N ASP A 10 -17.93 -9.70 -18.21
CA ASP A 10 -19.15 -8.92 -18.03
C ASP A 10 -18.91 -7.82 -16.98
N VAL A 11 -18.93 -6.57 -17.42
CA VAL A 11 -18.65 -5.40 -16.58
C VAL A 11 -19.80 -5.11 -15.62
N ASP A 12 -21.04 -5.21 -16.08
CA ASP A 12 -22.22 -4.91 -15.27
C ASP A 12 -22.40 -5.97 -14.18
N ALA A 13 -22.18 -7.25 -14.51
CA ALA A 13 -22.21 -8.32 -13.51
C ALA A 13 -21.10 -8.16 -12.46
N ALA A 14 -19.90 -7.75 -12.87
CA ALA A 14 -18.78 -7.54 -11.94
C ALA A 14 -19.00 -6.32 -11.02
N LEU A 15 -19.64 -5.25 -11.52
CA LEU A 15 -19.98 -4.05 -10.76
C LEU A 15 -21.09 -4.29 -9.75
N ASN A 16 -22.08 -5.13 -10.10
CA ASN A 16 -23.21 -5.47 -9.24
C ASN A 16 -22.95 -6.70 -8.35
N ASP A 17 -21.74 -7.27 -8.36
CA ASP A 17 -21.42 -8.44 -7.56
C ASP A 17 -21.45 -8.09 -6.05
N PRO A 18 -22.04 -8.96 -5.19
CA PRO A 18 -22.17 -8.69 -3.75
C PRO A 18 -20.85 -8.49 -3.00
N THR A 19 -19.71 -8.87 -3.59
CA THR A 19 -18.40 -8.65 -2.95
C THR A 19 -17.95 -7.20 -2.98
N TRP A 20 -18.51 -6.34 -3.84
CA TRP A 20 -18.05 -4.95 -4.06
C TRP A 20 -16.61 -4.82 -4.55
N PHE A 21 -16.00 -5.94 -4.93
CA PHE A 21 -14.63 -6.02 -5.41
C PHE A 21 -14.61 -6.79 -6.73
N PRO A 22 -14.71 -6.10 -7.88
CA PRO A 22 -14.81 -6.72 -9.21
C PRO A 22 -13.70 -7.76 -9.51
N PHE A 23 -12.52 -7.61 -8.92
CA PHE A 23 -11.43 -8.58 -9.11
C PHE A 23 -11.73 -9.96 -8.51
N ILE A 24 -12.51 -10.02 -7.43
CA ILE A 24 -12.96 -11.28 -6.81
C ILE A 24 -13.94 -11.98 -7.75
N TRP A 25 -14.84 -11.22 -8.39
CA TRP A 25 -15.74 -11.75 -9.42
C TRP A 25 -14.96 -12.39 -10.56
N VAL A 26 -13.94 -11.70 -11.10
CA VAL A 26 -13.07 -12.26 -12.16
C VAL A 26 -12.37 -13.55 -11.72
N PHE A 27 -11.86 -13.61 -10.49
CA PHE A 27 -11.24 -14.84 -9.98
C PHE A 27 -12.21 -16.01 -9.91
N ARG A 28 -13.47 -15.78 -9.53
CA ARG A 28 -14.51 -16.83 -9.49
C ARG A 28 -14.80 -17.43 -10.86
N GLN A 29 -14.61 -16.65 -11.93
CA GLN A 29 -14.77 -17.17 -13.30
C GLN A 29 -13.56 -17.97 -13.80
N ALA A 30 -12.40 -17.80 -13.17
CA ALA A 30 -11.15 -18.42 -13.61
C ALA A 30 -10.76 -19.67 -12.81
N VAL A 31 -11.09 -19.72 -11.51
CA VAL A 31 -10.62 -20.77 -10.59
C VAL A 31 -11.70 -21.23 -9.61
N SER A 32 -11.47 -22.37 -8.95
CA SER A 32 -12.34 -22.87 -7.88
C SER A 32 -12.36 -21.94 -6.67
N THR A 33 -13.35 -22.09 -5.78
CA THR A 33 -13.47 -21.29 -4.54
C THR A 33 -12.19 -21.28 -3.69
N GLY A 34 -11.48 -22.42 -3.61
CA GLY A 34 -10.19 -22.50 -2.93
C GLY A 34 -9.11 -21.65 -3.62
N GLY A 35 -9.09 -21.64 -4.94
CA GLY A 35 -8.21 -20.78 -5.73
C GLY A 35 -8.53 -19.29 -5.57
N VAL A 36 -9.81 -18.91 -5.56
CA VAL A 36 -10.25 -17.53 -5.32
C VAL A 36 -9.73 -17.04 -3.97
N ASN A 37 -9.88 -17.85 -2.92
CA ASN A 37 -9.41 -17.51 -1.58
C ASN A 37 -7.90 -17.34 -1.55
N ALA A 38 -7.14 -18.28 -2.14
CA ALA A 38 -5.69 -18.21 -2.18
C ALA A 38 -5.17 -16.95 -2.90
N LEU A 39 -5.72 -16.65 -4.09
CA LEU A 39 -5.33 -15.46 -4.86
C LEU A 39 -5.72 -14.15 -4.17
N THR A 40 -6.88 -14.13 -3.50
CA THR A 40 -7.33 -12.97 -2.72
C THR A 40 -6.41 -12.72 -1.53
N ILE A 41 -6.07 -13.77 -0.75
CA ILE A 41 -5.13 -13.68 0.38
C ILE A 41 -3.77 -13.19 -0.10
N MET A 42 -3.25 -13.76 -1.20
CA MET A 42 -1.98 -13.33 -1.79
C MET A 42 -2.00 -11.84 -2.17
N THR A 43 -3.08 -11.37 -2.79
CA THR A 43 -3.27 -9.96 -3.15
C THR A 43 -3.27 -9.07 -1.91
N LEU A 44 -3.97 -9.47 -0.84
CA LEU A 44 -4.01 -8.71 0.41
C LEU A 44 -2.62 -8.56 1.05
N ILE A 45 -1.81 -9.62 1.04
CA ILE A 45 -0.43 -9.56 1.56
C ILE A 45 0.40 -8.53 0.78
N LEU A 46 0.31 -8.54 -0.56
CA LEU A 46 1.02 -7.59 -1.42
C LEU A 46 0.58 -6.14 -1.18
N VAL A 47 -0.72 -5.92 -1.02
CA VAL A 47 -1.28 -4.58 -0.74
C VAL A 47 -0.78 -4.06 0.60
N VAL A 48 -0.80 -4.88 1.65
CA VAL A 48 -0.31 -4.49 2.99
C VAL A 48 1.19 -4.16 2.93
N ALA A 49 1.99 -5.02 2.32
CA ALA A 49 3.43 -4.80 2.17
C ALA A 49 3.74 -3.50 1.40
N SER A 50 3.03 -3.26 0.30
CA SER A 50 3.19 -2.05 -0.51
C SER A 50 2.84 -0.80 0.29
N ASN A 51 1.75 -0.82 1.05
CA ASN A 51 1.35 0.32 1.88
C ASN A 51 2.41 0.67 2.92
N ILE A 52 3.09 -0.31 3.53
CA ILE A 52 4.18 -0.05 4.48
C ILE A 52 5.32 0.72 3.78
N SER A 53 5.73 0.27 2.59
CA SER A 53 6.79 0.93 1.83
C SER A 53 6.41 2.34 1.37
N PHE A 54 5.17 2.55 0.95
CA PHE A 54 4.66 3.85 0.55
C PHE A 54 4.55 4.82 1.73
N ASN A 55 4.02 4.36 2.88
CA ASN A 55 3.96 5.17 4.10
C ASN A 55 5.37 5.54 4.58
N ALA A 56 6.31 4.58 4.61
CA ALA A 56 7.70 4.86 4.99
C ALA A 56 8.37 5.88 4.05
N SER A 57 8.12 5.78 2.74
CA SER A 57 8.67 6.73 1.76
C SER A 57 8.05 8.11 1.89
N THR A 58 6.74 8.17 2.05
CA THR A 58 6.00 9.42 2.28
C THR A 58 6.48 10.09 3.56
N SER A 59 6.65 9.35 4.66
CA SER A 59 7.17 9.88 5.93
C SER A 59 8.57 10.49 5.77
N ARG A 60 9.46 9.86 5.01
CA ARG A 60 10.80 10.44 4.72
C ARG A 60 10.71 11.74 3.92
N GLN A 61 9.81 11.81 2.93
CA GLN A 61 9.59 13.02 2.15
C GLN A 61 8.98 14.14 3.00
N THR A 62 7.97 13.82 3.80
CA THR A 62 7.34 14.75 4.75
C THR A 62 8.35 15.28 5.77
N PHE A 63 9.21 14.42 6.32
CA PHE A 63 10.29 14.82 7.23
C PHE A 63 11.29 15.76 6.58
N ALA A 64 11.73 15.47 5.35
CA ALA A 64 12.65 16.33 4.61
C ALA A 64 12.04 17.72 4.35
N PHE A 65 10.76 17.77 3.94
CA PHE A 65 10.05 19.04 3.77
C PHE A 65 9.88 19.80 5.09
N ALA A 66 9.59 19.13 6.20
CA ALA A 66 9.53 19.77 7.51
C ALA A 66 10.89 20.35 7.92
N ARG A 67 11.98 19.59 7.76
CA ARG A 67 13.35 20.06 8.04
C ARG A 67 13.71 21.31 7.23
N ASP A 68 13.22 21.41 6.01
CA ASP A 68 13.46 22.55 5.12
C ASP A 68 12.43 23.69 5.34
N HIS A 69 11.71 23.70 6.47
CA HIS A 69 10.65 24.65 6.85
C HIS A 69 9.49 24.78 5.84
N GLY A 70 9.27 23.76 5.01
CA GLY A 70 8.25 23.73 3.96
C GLY A 70 6.84 23.38 4.42
N LEU A 71 6.62 23.10 5.71
CA LEU A 71 5.33 22.67 6.27
C LEU A 71 4.91 23.52 7.48
N PHE A 72 3.59 23.61 7.70
CA PHE A 72 3.03 24.06 8.98
C PHE A 72 3.44 23.08 10.09
N PHE A 73 3.75 23.60 11.28
CA PHE A 73 4.27 22.80 12.40
C PHE A 73 5.57 22.05 12.09
N ASN A 74 6.43 22.62 11.24
CA ASN A 74 7.70 22.00 10.85
C ASN A 74 8.54 21.52 12.05
N ASP A 75 8.67 22.33 13.10
CA ASP A 75 9.41 21.97 14.33
C ASP A 75 8.92 20.65 14.96
N TRP A 76 7.61 20.40 14.96
CA TRP A 76 7.05 19.16 15.50
C TRP A 76 7.33 17.97 14.57
N ILE A 77 7.15 18.13 13.26
CA ILE A 77 7.32 17.06 12.26
C ILE A 77 8.79 16.69 12.04
N SER A 78 9.71 17.64 12.15
CA SER A 78 11.15 17.42 11.98
C SER A 78 11.84 16.88 13.24
N THR A 79 11.11 16.59 14.31
CA THR A 79 11.68 16.05 15.54
C THR A 79 11.99 14.55 15.40
N LEU A 80 13.25 14.17 15.58
CA LEU A 80 13.68 12.77 15.65
C LEU A 80 13.87 12.33 17.13
N PRO A 81 13.66 11.05 17.46
CA PRO A 81 14.05 10.51 18.76
C PRO A 81 15.54 10.73 19.03
N SER A 82 15.89 11.01 20.28
CA SER A 82 17.27 11.21 20.71
C SER A 82 18.12 10.00 20.35
N THR A 83 19.23 10.24 19.64
CA THR A 83 20.15 9.19 19.22
C THR A 83 20.77 8.52 20.45
N PRO A 84 20.67 7.19 20.59
CA PRO A 84 21.34 6.47 21.66
C PRO A 84 22.86 6.69 21.61
N SER A 85 23.48 6.86 22.77
CA SER A 85 24.90 7.21 22.92
C SER A 85 25.90 6.23 22.28
N TYR A 86 25.49 5.00 21.98
CA TYR A 86 26.33 4.04 21.25
C TYR A 86 26.33 4.22 19.72
N LEU A 87 25.34 4.96 19.17
CA LEU A 87 25.27 5.29 17.75
C LEU A 87 25.94 6.64 17.42
N SER A 88 26.21 7.49 18.41
CA SER A 88 26.93 8.78 18.20
C SER A 88 28.38 8.58 17.76
N LYS A 89 28.99 7.43 18.05
CA LYS A 89 30.34 7.05 17.58
C LYS A 89 30.40 6.85 16.07
N TRP A 90 29.25 6.68 15.42
CA TRP A 90 29.13 6.38 13.99
C TRP A 90 28.35 7.46 13.22
N SER A 91 28.12 8.64 13.80
CA SER A 91 27.67 9.79 12.99
C SER A 91 28.85 10.30 12.17
N PRO A 92 28.76 10.37 10.83
CA PRO A 92 29.80 10.94 9.98
C PRO A 92 30.05 12.42 10.27
#